data_AF-A0A8H3HQ23-F1
#
_entry.id   AF-A0A8H3HQ23-F1
#
_cell.length_a   1.000
_cell.length_b   1.000
_cell.length_c   1.000
_cell.angle_alpha   90.00
_cell.angle_beta   90.00
_cell.angle_gamma   90.00
#
_symmetry.space_group_name_H-M   'P 1'
#
loop_
_entity.id
_entity.type
_entity.pdbx_description
1 polymer ?
#
loop_
_entity_poly.entity_id
_entity_poly.type
_entity_poly.pdbx_seq_one_letter_code
_entity_poly.pdbx_strand_id
1 'polypeptide(L)'
;MVHPAVLAALVGVVAARSPYDLPASEWNTLNATVGGRLGRGVPVARDCYAQAGVNLTGPAPGLDCATVQSKYATDTWRAGIYSARLPLQWETCQKTNQGCLLDPNNPKNASAFSAPRVCDQGSVSPYYIAVKTAADVTQGFAFSKRTGVPLSIKNTGHDFAGRSTAPGTLAFWTNNIKYINYSAAFVPEGCQQDGVPALTYGAGQDMESLFLYADSNNLTFIGGSSKTVGAGGGWVQGGGHSVLSNTYGLGADRVLQFKVVTPDGRSRVANACQNQ
;
A
#
# COMPACT_ATOMS: atom_id res chain seq x y z
N MET A 1 33.43 15.27 -40.93
CA MET A 1 32.48 14.14 -41.06
C MET A 1 32.66 13.24 -39.85
N VAL A 2 31.78 13.32 -38.86
CA VAL A 2 31.67 12.34 -37.78
C VAL A 2 30.18 12.11 -37.55
N HIS A 3 29.73 10.89 -37.77
CA HIS A 3 28.35 10.44 -37.57
C HIS A 3 28.04 10.37 -36.07
N PRO A 4 26.85 10.79 -35.60
CA PRO A 4 26.29 10.30 -34.36
C PRO A 4 25.30 9.18 -34.67
N ALA A 5 25.70 7.93 -34.38
CA ALA A 5 24.75 6.83 -34.27
C ALA A 5 24.08 6.92 -32.90
N VAL A 6 22.86 7.47 -32.86
CA VAL A 6 21.98 7.38 -31.68
C VAL A 6 21.45 5.95 -31.63
N LEU A 7 21.95 5.16 -30.68
CA LEU A 7 21.41 3.85 -30.35
C LEU A 7 20.05 4.06 -29.67
N ALA A 8 18.96 3.99 -30.43
CA ALA A 8 17.62 3.90 -29.87
C ALA A 8 17.47 2.53 -29.19
N ALA A 9 17.57 2.51 -27.86
CA ALA A 9 17.20 1.33 -27.10
C ALA A 9 15.69 1.09 -27.27
N LEU A 10 15.34 0.07 -28.05
CA LEU A 10 13.99 -0.48 -28.13
C LEU A 10 13.60 -1.02 -26.75
N VAL A 11 12.99 -0.18 -25.93
CA VAL A 11 12.26 -0.63 -24.75
C VAL A 11 11.00 -1.31 -25.27
N GLY A 12 11.08 -2.63 -25.51
CA GLY A 12 9.92 -3.44 -25.85
C GLY A 12 8.87 -3.26 -24.76
N VAL A 13 7.73 -2.65 -25.12
CA VAL A 13 6.60 -2.49 -24.20
C VAL A 13 5.99 -3.88 -24.03
N VAL A 14 6.24 -4.52 -22.88
CA VAL A 14 5.52 -5.73 -22.51
C VAL A 14 4.07 -5.32 -22.27
N ALA A 15 3.15 -5.88 -23.05
CA ALA A 15 1.72 -5.61 -22.89
C ALA A 15 1.27 -6.03 -21.48
N ALA A 16 0.30 -5.29 -20.93
CA ALA A 16 -0.27 -5.61 -19.64
C ALA A 16 -0.86 -7.03 -19.66
N ARG A 17 -0.47 -7.86 -18.69
CA ARG A 17 -0.92 -9.26 -18.57
C ARG A 17 -1.68 -9.45 -17.26
N SER A 18 -2.77 -10.22 -17.33
CA SER A 18 -3.53 -10.58 -16.14
C SER A 18 -2.70 -11.49 -15.22
N PRO A 19 -2.71 -11.27 -13.89
CA PRO A 19 -2.04 -12.14 -12.94
C PRO A 19 -2.58 -13.58 -12.94
N TYR A 20 -3.81 -13.77 -13.43
CA TYR A 20 -4.45 -15.09 -13.56
C TYR A 20 -3.92 -15.90 -14.74
N ASP A 21 -3.29 -15.25 -15.73
CA ASP A 21 -2.74 -15.93 -16.91
C ASP A 21 -1.31 -16.42 -16.67
N LEU A 22 -0.70 -16.09 -15.52
CA LEU A 22 0.64 -16.53 -15.16
C LEU A 22 0.62 -17.92 -14.49
N PRO A 23 1.57 -18.80 -14.82
CA PRO A 23 1.67 -20.10 -14.16
C PRO A 23 2.10 -19.93 -12.69
N ALA A 24 1.70 -20.88 -11.84
CA ALA A 24 2.02 -20.86 -10.41
C ALA A 24 3.54 -20.79 -10.12
N SER A 25 4.38 -21.32 -11.01
CA SER A 25 5.84 -21.27 -10.89
C SER A 25 6.40 -19.84 -10.85
N GLU A 26 5.76 -18.89 -11.53
CA GLU A 26 6.15 -17.47 -11.52
C GLU A 26 5.93 -16.85 -10.14
N TRP A 27 4.77 -17.13 -9.54
CA TRP A 27 4.43 -16.68 -8.20
C TRP A 27 5.29 -17.36 -7.13
N ASN A 28 5.58 -18.65 -7.28
CA ASN A 28 6.47 -19.39 -6.38
C ASN A 28 7.90 -18.83 -6.41
N THR A 29 8.40 -18.51 -7.61
CA THR A 29 9.71 -17.88 -7.78
C THR A 29 9.73 -16.51 -7.10
N LEU A 30 8.74 -15.65 -7.38
CA LEU A 30 8.65 -14.35 -6.73
C LEU A 30 8.60 -14.48 -5.20
N ASN A 31 7.80 -15.40 -4.67
CA ASN A 31 7.69 -15.63 -3.23
C ASN A 31 9.03 -15.99 -2.60
N ALA A 32 9.79 -16.90 -3.22
CA ALA A 32 11.14 -17.25 -2.77
C ALA A 32 12.08 -16.03 -2.82
N THR A 33 12.04 -15.25 -3.91
CA THR A 33 12.88 -14.06 -4.10
C THR A 33 12.59 -12.95 -3.08
N VAL A 34 11.33 -12.78 -2.66
CA VAL A 34 10.96 -11.85 -1.58
C VAL A 34 10.97 -12.48 -0.19
N GLY A 35 11.62 -13.64 -0.02
CA GLY A 35 11.81 -14.30 1.27
C GLY A 35 10.51 -14.70 1.98
N GLY A 36 9.54 -15.24 1.23
CA GLY A 36 8.27 -15.73 1.77
C GLY A 36 7.21 -14.64 1.99
N ARG A 37 7.46 -13.40 1.53
CA ARG A 37 6.58 -12.23 1.75
C ARG A 37 5.50 -12.03 0.68
N LEU A 38 5.32 -12.97 -0.25
CA LEU A 38 4.21 -12.92 -1.19
C LEU A 38 2.94 -13.50 -0.55
N GLY A 39 1.90 -12.69 -0.43
CA GLY A 39 0.59 -13.07 0.07
C GLY A 39 -0.48 -13.13 -1.02
N ARG A 40 -1.58 -13.84 -0.72
CA ARG A 40 -2.79 -13.90 -1.54
C ARG A 40 -3.75 -12.80 -1.11
N GLY A 41 -4.11 -11.92 -2.04
CA GLY A 41 -5.13 -10.90 -1.80
C GLY A 41 -6.51 -11.50 -2.01
N VAL A 42 -7.18 -11.85 -0.92
CA VAL A 42 -8.54 -12.38 -0.90
C VAL A 42 -9.46 -11.33 -0.27
N PRO A 43 -10.62 -11.00 -0.87
CA PRO A 43 -11.55 -10.02 -0.30
C PRO A 43 -11.92 -10.35 1.15
N VAL A 44 -12.03 -9.30 1.97
CA VAL A 44 -12.16 -9.42 3.43
C VAL A 44 -13.34 -10.30 3.84
N ALA A 45 -14.48 -10.19 3.15
CA ALA A 45 -15.68 -10.92 3.49
C ALA A 45 -15.84 -12.27 2.78
N ARG A 46 -14.79 -12.79 2.12
CA ARG A 46 -14.85 -14.04 1.34
C ARG A 46 -15.54 -15.17 2.10
N ASP A 47 -15.20 -15.34 3.37
CA ASP A 47 -15.65 -16.46 4.20
C ASP A 47 -17.12 -16.33 4.65
N CYS A 48 -17.76 -15.18 4.42
CA CYS A 48 -19.20 -15.03 4.61
C CYS A 48 -20.00 -15.56 3.41
N TYR A 49 -19.40 -15.66 2.23
CA TYR A 49 -20.11 -16.06 1.01
C TYR A 49 -20.00 -17.56 0.76
N ALA A 50 -21.12 -18.18 0.39
CA ALA A 50 -21.14 -19.57 -0.07
C ALA A 50 -20.55 -19.72 -1.48
N GLN A 51 -20.76 -18.72 -2.36
CA GLN A 51 -20.33 -18.75 -3.75
C GLN A 51 -19.17 -17.77 -3.99
N ALA A 52 -18.21 -18.17 -4.83
CA ALA A 52 -17.09 -17.34 -5.25
C ALA A 52 -16.98 -17.26 -6.78
N GLY A 53 -16.52 -16.11 -7.27
CA GLY A 53 -16.24 -15.89 -8.68
C GLY A 53 -15.09 -16.76 -9.17
N VAL A 54 -15.02 -16.94 -10.50
CA VAL A 54 -14.10 -17.87 -11.19
C VAL A 54 -12.63 -17.74 -10.74
N ASN A 55 -12.19 -16.50 -10.52
CA ASN A 55 -10.79 -16.20 -10.20
C ASN A 55 -10.49 -16.10 -8.70
N LEU A 56 -11.49 -16.33 -7.85
CA LEU A 56 -11.38 -16.19 -6.40
C LEU A 56 -11.38 -17.55 -5.71
N THR A 57 -10.22 -17.97 -5.24
CA THR A 57 -10.00 -19.31 -4.66
C THR A 57 -9.62 -19.24 -3.18
N GLY A 58 -10.21 -20.12 -2.39
CA GLY A 58 -9.86 -20.31 -0.98
C GLY A 58 -10.44 -19.25 -0.03
N PRO A 59 -10.20 -19.42 1.28
CA PRO A 59 -10.64 -18.47 2.31
C PRO A 59 -9.73 -17.25 2.39
N ALA A 60 -10.20 -16.20 3.05
CA ALA A 60 -9.38 -15.04 3.37
C ALA A 60 -8.33 -15.40 4.44
N PRO A 61 -7.02 -15.17 4.19
CA PRO A 61 -5.98 -15.59 5.12
C PRO A 61 -6.16 -15.00 6.53
N GLY A 62 -6.32 -15.89 7.52
CA GLY A 62 -6.43 -15.51 8.93
C GLY A 62 -7.74 -14.80 9.31
N LEU A 63 -8.77 -14.86 8.46
CA LEU A 63 -10.07 -14.26 8.71
C LEU A 63 -11.16 -15.33 8.71
N ASP A 64 -12.23 -15.09 9.48
CA ASP A 64 -13.48 -15.84 9.43
C ASP A 64 -14.66 -14.86 9.35
N CYS A 65 -15.84 -15.36 8.95
CA CYS A 65 -16.99 -14.50 8.78
C CYS A 65 -17.43 -13.80 10.07
N ALA A 66 -17.35 -14.47 11.23
CA ALA A 66 -17.78 -13.90 12.51
C ALA A 66 -16.91 -12.70 12.93
N THR A 67 -15.60 -12.82 12.73
CA THR A 67 -14.61 -11.76 12.95
C THR A 67 -14.85 -10.61 11.99
N VAL A 68 -15.05 -10.90 10.70
CA VAL A 68 -15.34 -9.88 9.69
C VAL A 68 -16.63 -9.12 10.02
N GLN A 69 -17.71 -9.82 10.37
CA GLN A 69 -18.99 -9.20 10.71
C GLN A 69 -18.89 -8.32 11.96
N SER A 70 -18.13 -8.73 12.98
CA SER A 70 -17.98 -7.96 14.22
C SER A 70 -17.08 -6.74 14.07
N LYS A 71 -16.12 -6.76 13.14
CA LYS A 71 -15.14 -5.68 12.93
C LYS A 71 -15.30 -4.93 11.61
N TYR A 72 -16.40 -5.15 10.90
CA TYR A 72 -16.56 -4.74 9.51
C TYR A 72 -16.32 -3.24 9.29
N ALA A 73 -16.79 -2.39 10.21
CA ALA A 73 -16.60 -0.94 10.17
C ALA A 73 -15.46 -0.42 11.06
N THR A 74 -14.60 -1.29 11.59
CA THR A 74 -13.53 -0.90 12.53
C THR A 74 -12.25 -0.51 11.79
N ASP A 75 -12.00 0.79 11.65
CA ASP A 75 -10.87 1.35 10.91
C ASP A 75 -9.49 0.78 11.32
N THR A 76 -9.24 0.63 12.62
CA THR A 76 -7.97 0.11 13.15
C THR A 76 -7.72 -1.32 12.73
N TRP A 77 -8.77 -2.14 12.71
CA TRP A 77 -8.69 -3.51 12.23
C TRP A 77 -8.54 -3.57 10.71
N ARG A 78 -9.34 -2.79 9.97
CA ARG A 78 -9.27 -2.74 8.50
C ARG A 78 -7.90 -2.26 8.00
N ALA A 79 -7.31 -1.24 8.62
CA ALA A 79 -6.01 -0.70 8.21
C ALA A 79 -4.88 -1.74 8.30
N GLY A 80 -5.00 -2.73 9.20
CA GLY A 80 -4.08 -3.85 9.36
C GLY A 80 -4.29 -5.02 8.40
N ILE A 81 -5.34 -4.98 7.56
CA ILE A 81 -5.65 -6.03 6.59
C ILE A 81 -5.33 -5.54 5.19
N TYR A 82 -4.57 -6.34 4.44
CA TYR A 82 -4.19 -5.99 3.07
C TYR A 82 -5.41 -5.73 2.18
N SER A 83 -6.36 -6.67 2.15
CA SER A 83 -7.51 -6.62 1.23
C SER A 83 -8.59 -5.60 1.62
N ALA A 84 -8.53 -5.04 2.83
CA ALA A 84 -9.50 -4.06 3.29
C ALA A 84 -9.20 -2.66 2.76
N ARG A 85 -10.23 -1.83 2.66
CA ARG A 85 -10.21 -0.39 2.42
C ARG A 85 -11.08 0.29 3.45
N LEU A 86 -10.78 1.56 3.71
CA LEU A 86 -11.59 2.37 4.60
C LEU A 86 -12.84 2.83 3.83
N PRO A 87 -12.73 3.41 2.62
CA PRO A 87 -13.88 3.52 1.73
C PRO A 87 -14.13 2.15 1.07
N LEU A 88 -15.15 1.44 1.56
CA LEU A 88 -15.49 0.07 1.16
C LEU A 88 -15.74 -0.09 -0.35
N GLN A 89 -16.20 0.95 -1.03
CA GLN A 89 -16.42 0.91 -2.47
C GLN A 89 -15.15 0.54 -3.24
N TRP A 90 -13.96 0.88 -2.72
CA TRP A 90 -12.71 0.55 -3.40
C TRP A 90 -12.30 -0.92 -3.26
N GLU A 91 -13.06 -1.74 -2.54
CA GLU A 91 -12.92 -3.20 -2.62
C GLU A 91 -13.65 -3.77 -3.84
N THR A 92 -14.62 -3.05 -4.40
CA THR A 92 -15.36 -3.48 -5.60
C THR A 92 -14.75 -2.91 -6.87
N CYS A 93 -14.90 -3.63 -7.98
CA CYS A 93 -14.55 -3.15 -9.30
C CYS A 93 -15.62 -2.19 -9.78
N GLN A 94 -15.31 -0.89 -9.85
CA GLN A 94 -16.29 0.14 -10.23
C GLN A 94 -16.84 -0.06 -11.64
N LYS A 95 -16.09 -0.70 -12.54
CA LYS A 95 -16.50 -0.95 -13.91
C LYS A 95 -17.53 -2.09 -14.03
N THR A 96 -17.37 -3.16 -13.24
CA THR A 96 -18.19 -4.37 -13.36
C THR A 96 -19.15 -4.56 -12.18
N ASN A 97 -19.05 -3.70 -11.16
CA ASN A 97 -19.73 -3.81 -9.87
C ASN A 97 -19.46 -5.13 -9.12
N GLN A 98 -18.45 -5.90 -9.56
CA GLN A 98 -18.02 -7.13 -8.91
C GLN A 98 -17.34 -6.80 -7.58
N GLY A 99 -17.67 -7.56 -6.54
CA GLY A 99 -17.08 -7.36 -5.22
C GLY A 99 -17.54 -8.41 -4.22
N CYS A 100 -17.23 -8.14 -2.96
CA CYS A 100 -17.47 -9.07 -1.86
C CYS A 100 -17.72 -8.27 -0.57
N LEU A 101 -18.75 -7.41 -0.59
CA LEU A 101 -19.08 -6.50 0.48
C LEU A 101 -20.28 -6.99 1.29
N LEU A 102 -20.17 -6.93 2.61
CA LEU A 102 -21.32 -7.02 3.50
C LEU A 102 -22.08 -5.70 3.55
N ASP A 103 -23.30 -5.75 4.06
CA ASP A 103 -24.08 -4.56 4.43
C ASP A 103 -23.35 -3.82 5.58
N PRO A 104 -22.93 -2.57 5.39
CA PRO A 104 -22.16 -1.83 6.39
C PRO A 104 -22.98 -1.47 7.64
N ASN A 105 -24.31 -1.38 7.54
CA ASN A 105 -25.19 -1.06 8.67
C ASN A 105 -25.61 -2.32 9.42
N ASN A 106 -25.63 -3.46 8.74
CA ASN A 106 -25.89 -4.76 9.35
C ASN A 106 -25.05 -5.85 8.68
N PRO A 107 -23.78 -6.06 9.09
CA PRO A 107 -22.91 -7.04 8.46
C PRO A 107 -23.43 -8.49 8.51
N LYS A 108 -24.41 -8.77 9.38
CA LYS A 108 -25.10 -10.07 9.51
C LYS A 108 -26.29 -10.22 8.55
N ASN A 109 -26.63 -9.20 7.77
CA ASN A 109 -27.71 -9.24 6.79
C ASN A 109 -27.40 -10.28 5.70
N ALA A 110 -28.02 -11.45 5.80
CA ALA A 110 -27.80 -12.57 4.90
C ALA A 110 -28.08 -12.22 3.42
N SER A 111 -28.98 -11.28 3.14
CA SER A 111 -29.29 -10.87 1.75
C SER A 111 -28.11 -10.21 1.02
N ALA A 112 -27.10 -9.74 1.76
CA ALA A 112 -25.89 -9.13 1.20
C ALA A 112 -24.86 -10.18 0.71
N PHE A 113 -24.88 -11.41 1.23
CA PHE A 113 -23.84 -12.41 0.98
C PHE A 113 -24.33 -13.85 0.72
N SER A 114 -25.60 -14.14 0.93
CA SER A 114 -26.21 -15.44 0.63
C SER A 114 -26.62 -15.52 -0.84
N ALA A 115 -26.87 -16.74 -1.34
CA ALA A 115 -27.30 -16.97 -2.72
C ALA A 115 -28.50 -16.05 -3.09
N PRO A 116 -28.50 -15.43 -4.28
CA PRO A 116 -27.60 -15.68 -5.42
C PRO A 116 -26.32 -14.82 -5.44
N ARG A 117 -25.92 -14.22 -4.31
CA ARG A 117 -24.72 -13.37 -4.26
C ARG A 117 -23.45 -14.20 -4.40
N VAL A 118 -22.53 -13.69 -5.22
CA VAL A 118 -21.21 -14.27 -5.47
C VAL A 118 -20.17 -13.30 -4.94
N CYS A 119 -19.19 -13.80 -4.20
CA CYS A 119 -18.02 -13.02 -3.82
C CYS A 119 -17.03 -13.00 -4.98
N ASP A 120 -16.80 -11.82 -5.55
CA ASP A 120 -15.78 -11.62 -6.58
C ASP A 120 -14.54 -10.90 -6.02
N GLN A 121 -13.43 -11.01 -6.75
CA GLN A 121 -12.17 -10.33 -6.41
C GLN A 121 -12.32 -8.80 -6.29
N GLY A 122 -13.19 -8.20 -7.12
CA GLY A 122 -13.35 -6.76 -7.20
C GLY A 122 -12.06 -6.05 -7.59
N SER A 123 -11.70 -5.00 -6.85
CA SER A 123 -10.48 -4.23 -7.08
C SER A 123 -9.31 -4.64 -6.20
N VAL A 124 -9.46 -5.67 -5.36
CA VAL A 124 -8.38 -6.21 -4.52
C VAL A 124 -7.36 -6.92 -5.41
N SER A 125 -6.08 -6.55 -5.33
CA SER A 125 -5.05 -7.24 -6.12
C SER A 125 -4.95 -8.71 -5.69
N PRO A 126 -4.91 -9.69 -6.61
CA PRO A 126 -4.93 -11.12 -6.24
C PRO A 126 -3.67 -11.59 -5.48
N TYR A 127 -2.59 -10.84 -5.62
CA TYR A 127 -1.34 -11.04 -4.91
C TYR A 127 -0.81 -9.71 -4.37
N TYR A 128 -0.09 -9.79 -3.25
CA TYR A 128 0.63 -8.65 -2.69
C TYR A 128 1.98 -9.07 -2.13
N ILE A 129 2.94 -8.16 -2.12
CA ILE A 129 4.20 -8.31 -1.37
C ILE A 129 4.04 -7.53 -0.06
N ALA A 130 4.20 -8.21 1.07
CA ALA A 130 4.26 -7.60 2.40
C ALA A 130 5.63 -6.91 2.58
N VAL A 131 5.80 -5.72 2.01
CA VAL A 131 7.11 -5.05 1.88
C VAL A 131 7.74 -4.75 3.23
N LYS A 132 8.99 -5.19 3.43
CA LYS A 132 9.82 -4.85 4.59
C LYS A 132 11.07 -4.07 4.20
N THR A 133 11.56 -4.27 2.98
CA THR A 133 12.85 -3.73 2.51
C THR A 133 12.76 -3.16 1.11
N ALA A 134 13.72 -2.33 0.72
CA ALA A 134 13.85 -1.84 -0.66
C ALA A 134 14.07 -3.00 -1.67
N ALA A 135 14.68 -4.10 -1.24
CA ALA A 135 14.86 -5.28 -2.07
C ALA A 135 13.52 -5.89 -2.49
N ASP A 136 12.53 -5.96 -1.59
CA ASP A 136 11.18 -6.47 -1.92
C ASP A 136 10.54 -5.69 -3.07
N VAL A 137 10.63 -4.35 -3.01
CA VAL A 137 10.09 -3.45 -4.04
C VAL A 137 10.84 -3.60 -5.35
N THR A 138 12.18 -3.69 -5.29
CA THR A 138 13.05 -3.89 -6.45
C THR A 138 12.69 -5.17 -7.20
N GLN A 139 12.47 -6.27 -6.46
CA GLN A 139 12.09 -7.56 -7.03
C GLN A 139 10.66 -7.53 -7.61
N GLY A 140 9.75 -6.82 -6.95
CA GLY A 140 8.42 -6.56 -7.49
C GLY A 140 8.43 -5.78 -8.81
N PHE A 141 9.26 -4.74 -8.94
CA PHE A 141 9.44 -4.03 -10.21
C PHE A 141 10.05 -4.93 -11.30
N ALA A 142 11.07 -5.71 -10.97
CA ALA A 142 11.67 -6.67 -11.90
C ALA A 142 10.64 -7.70 -12.39
N PHE A 143 9.80 -8.22 -11.48
CA PHE A 143 8.72 -9.13 -11.81
C PHE A 143 7.69 -8.50 -12.75
N SER A 144 7.21 -7.29 -12.43
CA SER A 144 6.25 -6.56 -13.26
C SER A 144 6.81 -6.30 -14.66
N LYS A 145 8.06 -5.81 -14.76
CA LYS A 145 8.72 -5.53 -16.03
C LYS A 145 8.87 -6.78 -16.90
N ARG A 146 9.18 -7.93 -16.29
CA ARG A 146 9.37 -9.21 -17.01
C ARG A 146 8.06 -9.85 -17.43
N THR A 147 7.01 -9.77 -16.60
CA THR A 147 5.77 -10.52 -16.80
C THR A 147 4.65 -9.71 -17.45
N GLY A 148 4.74 -8.37 -17.42
CA GLY A 148 3.68 -7.47 -17.83
C GLY A 148 2.57 -7.28 -16.78
N VAL A 149 2.67 -7.90 -15.59
CA VAL A 149 1.66 -7.70 -14.54
C VAL A 149 1.75 -6.28 -13.98
N PRO A 150 0.68 -5.47 -14.05
CA PRO A 150 0.69 -4.11 -13.51
C PRO A 150 0.82 -4.11 -11.98
N LEU A 151 1.28 -2.99 -11.44
CA LEU A 151 1.47 -2.81 -10.01
C LEU A 151 0.42 -1.87 -9.39
N SER A 152 0.10 -2.10 -8.13
CA SER A 152 -0.60 -1.14 -7.27
C SER A 152 0.19 -0.96 -5.96
N ILE A 153 -0.02 0.15 -5.26
CA ILE A 153 0.65 0.41 -3.98
C ILE A 153 -0.40 0.71 -2.92
N LYS A 154 -0.39 -0.07 -1.84
CA LYS A 154 -1.25 0.14 -0.68
C LYS A 154 -0.38 0.39 0.56
N ASN A 155 -0.71 1.45 1.29
CA ASN A 155 -0.33 1.58 2.70
C ASN A 155 -1.47 1.08 3.59
N THR A 156 -2.32 1.98 4.11
CA THR A 156 -3.41 1.63 5.04
C THR A 156 -4.75 1.35 4.33
N GLY A 157 -4.95 1.91 3.13
CA GLY A 157 -6.20 1.78 2.37
C GLY A 157 -7.20 2.93 2.58
N HIS A 158 -6.72 4.07 3.09
CA HIS A 158 -7.48 5.32 3.30
C HIS A 158 -7.81 6.10 2.02
N ASP A 159 -7.36 5.66 0.85
CA ASP A 159 -7.46 6.47 -0.36
C ASP A 159 -8.90 6.55 -0.87
N PHE A 160 -9.52 7.73 -0.76
CA PHE A 160 -10.88 8.01 -1.22
C PHE A 160 -11.02 8.08 -2.75
N ALA A 161 -9.92 8.16 -3.49
CA ALA A 161 -9.90 8.20 -4.95
C ALA A 161 -9.58 6.85 -5.61
N GLY A 162 -9.47 5.76 -4.83
CA GLY A 162 -9.21 4.42 -5.34
C GLY A 162 -7.77 4.16 -5.81
N ARG A 163 -6.83 5.09 -5.65
CA ARG A 163 -5.45 5.03 -6.17
C ARG A 163 -4.59 3.94 -5.55
N SER A 164 -5.05 3.35 -4.44
CA SER A 164 -4.28 2.34 -3.70
C SER A 164 -4.67 0.90 -4.04
N THR A 165 -5.50 0.70 -5.07
CA THR A 165 -6.04 -0.61 -5.47
C THR A 165 -6.39 -0.61 -6.94
N ALA A 166 -6.34 -1.77 -7.59
CA ALA A 166 -6.79 -1.92 -8.97
C ALA A 166 -7.02 -3.41 -9.28
N PRO A 167 -8.02 -3.75 -10.11
CA PRO A 167 -8.19 -5.11 -10.61
C PRO A 167 -6.94 -5.58 -11.38
N GLY A 168 -6.57 -6.85 -11.22
CA GLY A 168 -5.53 -7.48 -12.05
C GLY A 168 -4.11 -6.96 -11.82
N THR A 169 -3.78 -6.47 -10.63
CA THR A 169 -2.42 -6.02 -10.31
C THR A 169 -1.70 -6.95 -9.32
N LEU A 170 -0.39 -6.78 -9.17
CA LEU A 170 0.38 -7.19 -7.99
C LEU A 170 0.55 -5.96 -7.08
N ALA A 171 0.19 -6.06 -5.81
CA ALA A 171 0.32 -4.94 -4.90
C ALA A 171 1.63 -4.92 -4.09
N PHE A 172 2.16 -3.73 -3.84
CA PHE A 172 3.11 -3.50 -2.75
C PHE A 172 2.36 -3.03 -1.52
N TRP A 173 2.44 -3.81 -0.44
CA TRP A 173 1.81 -3.46 0.83
C TRP A 173 2.85 -2.90 1.82
N THR A 174 3.00 -1.58 1.80
CA THR A 174 4.04 -0.85 2.54
C THR A 174 3.73 -0.65 4.03
N ASN A 175 2.52 -0.99 4.46
CA ASN A 175 2.11 -0.89 5.87
C ASN A 175 3.03 -1.66 6.81
N ASN A 176 3.72 -2.69 6.30
CA ASN A 176 4.60 -3.56 7.07
C ASN A 176 5.94 -2.90 7.49
N ILE A 177 6.26 -1.70 7.01
CA ILE A 177 7.48 -0.97 7.36
C ILE A 177 7.20 -0.09 8.60
N LYS A 178 7.47 -0.63 9.80
CA LYS A 178 6.99 -0.11 11.10
C LYS A 178 8.10 0.31 12.09
N TYR A 179 9.21 0.90 11.64
CA TYR A 179 10.20 1.49 12.57
C TYR A 179 9.91 2.98 12.83
N ILE A 180 10.35 3.50 13.98
CA ILE A 180 10.40 4.94 14.31
C ILE A 180 11.70 5.16 15.09
N ASN A 181 12.50 6.13 14.67
CA ASN A 181 13.72 6.53 15.35
C ASN A 181 13.74 8.05 15.50
N TYR A 182 14.07 8.55 16.68
CA TYR A 182 14.33 9.96 16.93
C TYR A 182 15.83 10.27 16.81
N SER A 183 16.15 11.41 16.20
CA SER A 183 17.47 12.05 16.27
C SER A 183 17.30 13.52 16.65
N ALA A 184 18.06 13.99 17.64
CA ALA A 184 18.06 15.40 18.05
C ALA A 184 18.81 16.31 17.05
N ALA A 185 19.66 15.75 16.19
CA ALA A 185 20.51 16.47 15.26
C ALA A 185 20.61 15.72 13.92
N PHE A 186 19.46 15.43 13.29
CA PHE A 186 19.41 14.79 11.99
C PHE A 186 19.90 15.75 10.89
N VAL A 187 20.83 15.26 10.07
CA VAL A 187 21.28 15.95 8.85
C VAL A 187 20.84 15.10 7.64
N PRO A 188 20.06 15.65 6.70
CA PRO A 188 19.72 14.93 5.48
C PRO A 188 20.98 14.54 4.70
N GLU A 189 20.96 13.35 4.11
CA GLU A 189 22.10 12.78 3.39
C GLU A 189 22.53 13.72 2.25
N GLY A 190 23.82 14.02 2.18
CA GLY A 190 24.40 14.92 1.16
C GLY A 190 24.23 16.41 1.45
N CYS A 191 23.48 16.81 2.47
CA CYS A 191 23.42 18.21 2.90
C CYS A 191 24.60 18.57 3.81
N GLN A 192 25.05 19.82 3.71
CA GLN A 192 26.05 20.42 4.60
C GLN A 192 25.38 21.54 5.39
N GLN A 193 24.72 21.17 6.48
CA GLN A 193 23.96 22.08 7.34
C GLN A 193 23.96 21.55 8.79
N ASP A 194 23.56 22.41 9.73
CA ASP A 194 23.34 21.99 11.11
C ASP A 194 22.19 20.98 11.21
N GLY A 195 22.33 20.04 12.14
CA GLY A 195 21.32 19.01 12.39
C GLY A 195 20.09 19.59 13.08
N VAL A 196 18.93 19.00 12.80
CA VAL A 196 17.64 19.37 13.43
C VAL A 196 16.97 18.16 14.10
N PRO A 197 16.13 18.37 15.13
CA PRO A 197 15.31 17.30 15.68
C PRO A 197 14.41 16.69 14.61
N ALA A 198 14.45 15.38 14.43
CA ALA A 198 13.66 14.69 13.42
C ALA A 198 13.27 13.27 13.82
N LEU A 199 12.08 12.85 13.39
CA LEU A 199 11.66 11.46 13.41
C LEU A 199 11.93 10.83 12.04
N THR A 200 12.72 9.76 12.01
CA THR A 200 12.86 8.89 10.84
C THR A 200 11.98 7.67 11.03
N TYR A 201 11.01 7.47 10.14
CA TYR A 201 10.01 6.41 10.32
C TYR A 201 9.75 5.64 9.02
N GLY A 202 9.27 4.40 9.19
CA GLY A 202 8.92 3.54 8.08
C GLY A 202 7.66 4.00 7.35
N ALA A 203 7.59 3.75 6.03
CA ALA A 203 6.46 4.19 5.20
C ALA A 203 5.10 3.68 5.70
N GLY A 204 5.09 2.57 6.45
CA GLY A 204 3.89 1.95 6.99
C GLY A 204 3.38 2.56 8.29
N GLN A 205 4.08 3.52 8.89
CA GLN A 205 3.65 4.10 10.16
C GLN A 205 2.34 4.87 10.04
N ASP A 206 1.48 4.63 11.03
CA ASP A 206 0.21 5.34 11.21
C ASP A 206 0.38 6.54 12.14
N MET A 207 -0.61 7.44 12.11
CA MET A 207 -0.59 8.68 12.89
C MET A 207 -0.54 8.41 14.39
N GLU A 208 -1.34 7.47 14.90
CA GLU A 208 -1.40 7.18 16.34
C GLU A 208 -0.04 6.71 16.87
N SER A 209 0.63 5.80 16.16
CA SER A 209 1.97 5.33 16.55
C SER A 209 3.00 6.46 16.60
N LEU A 210 2.93 7.40 15.64
CA LEU A 210 3.83 8.56 15.60
C LEU A 210 3.53 9.57 16.71
N PHE A 211 2.25 9.83 17.00
CA PHE A 211 1.87 10.71 18.10
C PHE A 211 2.33 10.16 19.46
N LEU A 212 2.09 8.87 19.74
CA LEU A 212 2.53 8.24 20.99
C LEU A 212 4.07 8.22 21.12
N TYR A 213 4.77 7.98 20.02
CA TYR A 213 6.23 8.02 20.03
C TYR A 213 6.76 9.46 20.23
N ALA A 214 6.16 10.45 19.58
CA ALA A 214 6.53 11.85 19.73
C ALA A 214 6.29 12.35 21.17
N ASP A 215 5.13 12.04 21.74
CA ASP A 215 4.77 12.39 23.12
C ASP A 215 5.78 11.82 24.13
N SER A 216 6.14 10.54 24.00
CA SER A 216 7.14 9.91 24.88
C SER A 216 8.56 10.49 24.75
N ASN A 217 8.83 11.27 23.70
CA ASN A 217 10.10 11.98 23.48
C ASN A 217 9.97 13.50 23.64
N ASN A 218 8.83 14.01 24.16
CA ASN A 218 8.54 15.44 24.29
C ASN A 218 8.66 16.21 22.97
N LEU A 219 8.14 15.61 21.89
CA LEU A 219 8.12 16.18 20.54
C LEU A 219 6.67 16.45 20.11
N THR A 220 6.48 17.49 19.31
CA THR A 220 5.22 17.71 18.59
C THR A 220 5.34 17.15 17.17
N PHE A 221 4.46 16.22 16.81
CA PHE A 221 4.38 15.71 15.44
C PHE A 221 3.21 16.35 14.69
N ILE A 222 3.47 16.87 13.49
CA ILE A 222 2.44 17.43 12.61
C ILE A 222 1.83 16.28 11.81
N GLY A 223 0.61 15.87 12.16
CA GLY A 223 -0.06 14.71 11.58
C GLY A 223 -1.54 14.95 11.28
N GLY A 224 -2.14 14.03 10.52
CA GLY A 224 -3.58 14.02 10.23
C GLY A 224 -4.41 13.61 11.45
N SER A 225 -5.72 13.91 11.41
CA SER A 225 -6.64 13.68 12.53
C SER A 225 -7.02 12.20 12.75
N SER A 226 -7.05 11.40 11.68
CA SER A 226 -7.41 9.99 11.76
C SER A 226 -6.22 9.12 12.16
N LYS A 227 -6.35 8.42 13.29
CA LYS A 227 -5.35 7.53 13.91
C LYS A 227 -4.65 6.59 12.93
N THR A 228 -5.42 6.02 12.00
CA THR A 228 -4.98 4.94 11.09
C THR A 228 -4.49 5.44 9.73
N VAL A 229 -4.41 6.75 9.51
CA VAL A 229 -3.83 7.30 8.28
C VAL A 229 -2.33 6.99 8.25
N GLY A 230 -1.84 6.49 7.12
CA GLY A 230 -0.42 6.18 6.96
C GLY A 230 0.38 7.45 6.67
N ALA A 231 1.19 7.89 7.63
CA ALA A 231 1.94 9.14 7.57
C ALA A 231 2.93 9.17 6.40
N GLY A 232 3.68 8.08 6.18
CA GLY A 232 4.64 7.96 5.08
C GLY A 232 4.02 7.63 3.72
N GLY A 233 2.69 7.63 3.61
CA GLY A 233 1.95 7.33 2.39
C GLY A 233 1.40 8.56 1.67
N GLY A 234 0.20 8.42 1.11
CA GLY A 234 -0.47 9.48 0.35
C GLY A 234 -0.81 10.74 1.15
N TRP A 235 -0.83 10.69 2.49
CA TRP A 235 -1.07 11.88 3.32
C TRP A 235 0.05 12.91 3.13
N VAL A 236 1.31 12.53 3.40
CA VAL A 236 2.44 13.47 3.24
C VAL A 236 2.73 13.77 1.77
N GLN A 237 2.58 12.78 0.89
CA GLN A 237 2.84 12.93 -0.55
C GLN A 237 1.76 13.77 -1.27
N GLY A 238 0.59 13.94 -0.66
CA GLY A 238 -0.52 14.74 -1.18
C GLY A 238 -0.68 16.10 -0.51
N GLY A 239 0.28 16.54 0.32
CA GLY A 239 0.22 17.76 1.11
C GLY A 239 0.11 17.45 2.61
N GLY A 240 -1.01 16.90 3.04
CA GLY A 240 -1.20 16.42 4.42
C GLY A 240 -1.53 17.55 5.40
N HIS A 241 -2.81 17.87 5.54
CA HIS A 241 -3.25 18.86 6.52
C HIS A 241 -3.19 18.32 7.97
N SER A 242 -3.05 19.25 8.92
CA SER A 242 -3.11 19.01 10.36
C SER A 242 -3.93 20.13 11.03
N VAL A 243 -4.42 19.88 12.25
CA VAL A 243 -4.97 20.95 13.12
C VAL A 243 -3.93 22.01 13.47
N LEU A 244 -2.65 21.67 13.29
CA LEU A 244 -1.49 22.51 13.54
C LEU A 244 -0.96 23.20 12.27
N SER A 245 -1.62 23.03 11.11
CA SER A 245 -1.07 23.52 9.84
C SER A 245 -1.07 25.04 9.70
N ASN A 246 -1.94 25.74 10.42
CA ASN A 246 -1.92 27.21 10.49
C ASN A 246 -0.66 27.76 11.18
N THR A 247 0.00 26.96 12.02
CA THR A 247 1.21 27.35 12.76
C THR A 247 2.46 26.72 12.17
N TYR A 248 2.38 25.45 11.75
CA TYR A 248 3.55 24.66 11.34
C TYR A 248 3.45 24.14 9.89
N GLY A 249 2.58 24.69 9.05
CA GLY A 249 2.48 24.27 7.64
C GLY A 249 1.89 22.87 7.44
N LEU A 250 1.92 22.40 6.19
CA LEU A 250 1.43 21.07 5.83
C LEU A 250 2.47 20.00 6.17
N GLY A 251 2.05 18.73 6.20
CA GLY A 251 2.94 17.58 6.39
C GLY A 251 4.06 17.54 5.36
N ALA A 252 3.75 17.86 4.10
CA ALA A 252 4.72 17.98 3.02
C ALA A 252 5.82 19.02 3.34
N ASP A 253 5.45 20.15 3.95
CA ASP A 253 6.40 21.20 4.35
C ASP A 253 7.29 20.78 5.53
N ARG A 254 7.01 19.64 6.17
CA ARG A 254 7.78 19.11 7.30
C ARG A 254 8.73 17.98 6.90
N VAL A 255 8.78 17.61 5.62
CA VAL A 255 9.67 16.55 5.15
C VAL A 255 11.10 17.06 4.98
N LEU A 256 12.04 16.34 5.57
CA LEU A 256 13.47 16.59 5.39
C LEU A 256 14.09 15.69 4.30
N GLN A 257 13.61 14.44 4.19
CA GLN A 257 14.17 13.44 3.29
C GLN A 257 13.20 12.29 3.03
N PHE A 258 13.16 11.81 1.79
CA PHE A 258 12.56 10.53 1.43
C PHE A 258 13.62 9.50 1.02
N LYS A 259 13.40 8.24 1.42
CA LYS A 259 14.06 7.07 0.81
C LYS A 259 13.05 6.34 -0.06
N VAL A 260 13.33 6.25 -1.34
CA VAL A 260 12.39 5.71 -2.35
C VAL A 260 13.04 4.62 -3.18
N VAL A 261 12.22 3.73 -3.75
CA VAL A 261 12.63 2.86 -4.87
C VAL A 261 11.83 3.31 -6.08
N THR A 262 12.52 3.61 -7.16
CA THR A 262 11.93 4.08 -8.41
C THR A 262 11.72 2.92 -9.40
N PRO A 263 10.96 3.13 -10.49
CA PRO A 263 10.61 2.06 -11.44
C PRO A 263 11.80 1.36 -12.13
N ASP A 264 12.99 1.96 -12.13
CA ASP A 264 14.23 1.33 -12.57
C ASP A 264 14.83 0.34 -11.55
N GLY A 265 14.16 0.12 -10.42
CA GLY A 265 14.55 -0.81 -9.37
C GLY A 265 15.69 -0.30 -8.48
N ARG A 266 15.97 1.01 -8.46
CA ARG A 266 17.07 1.58 -7.66
C ARG A 266 16.54 2.35 -6.46
N SER A 267 17.18 2.14 -5.31
CA SER A 267 17.00 2.97 -4.13
C SER A 267 17.62 4.35 -4.34
N ARG A 268 16.87 5.39 -4.01
CA ARG A 268 17.32 6.78 -4.07
C ARG A 268 16.95 7.53 -2.80
N VAL A 269 17.70 8.59 -2.54
CA VAL A 269 17.41 9.55 -1.49
C VAL A 269 17.03 10.87 -2.15
N ALA A 270 15.87 11.42 -1.80
CA ALA A 270 15.40 12.71 -2.29
C ALA A 270 15.27 13.69 -1.13
N ASN A 271 15.95 14.82 -1.22
CA ASN A 271 15.93 15.91 -0.26
C ASN A 271 16.37 17.22 -0.92
N ALA A 272 16.53 18.29 -0.15
CA ALA A 272 16.92 19.60 -0.66
C ALA A 272 18.33 19.67 -1.28
N CYS A 273 19.17 18.63 -1.15
CA CYS A 273 20.55 18.62 -1.62
C CYS A 273 20.85 17.54 -2.67
N GLN A 274 19.93 16.60 -2.90
CA GLN A 274 20.07 15.55 -3.92
C GLN A 274 18.71 15.06 -4.42
N ASN A 275 18.62 14.79 -5.73
CA ASN A 275 17.39 14.35 -6.42
C ASN A 275 16.19 15.27 -6.11
N GLN A 276 16.38 16.59 -6.31
CA GLN A 276 15.41 17.67 -6.08
C GLN A 276 14.22 17.60 -7.04
#